data_AF-A0A1I8M674-F1
#
_entry.id   AF-A0A1I8M674-F1
#
_cell.length_a   1.000
_cell.length_b   1.000
_cell.length_c   1.000
_cell.angle_alpha   90.00
_cell.angle_beta   90.00
_cell.angle_gamma   90.00
#
_symmetry.space_group_name_H-M   'P 1'
#
loop_
_entity.id
_entity.type
_entity.pdbx_description
1 polymer ?
#
loop_
_entity_poly.entity_id
_entity_poly.type
_entity_poly.pdbx_seq_one_letter_code
_entity_poly.pdbx_strand_id
1 'polypeptide(L)'
;MLSFRNLLRLLKNANETRLLLYNKESLTLNNLPSIQYQPLPSLLCNSRYMSKTKFMLTEVDGDLFSAPESHSLAHCVAADFGMGAGIAVKFKQIYGQVDELLSQGVQSGGVAVLKDNRRFIYYLVTKKQSWDKPTYDTLRSSLEAMREHMKSNNVENLAIPRIGCGIDGLEWNKVIAELHKVFCNEHLHIVVYNFVPK
;
A
#
# COMPACT_ATOMS: atom_id res chain seq x y z
N MET A 1 -9.76 16.94 -47.47
CA MET A 1 -10.70 16.32 -46.50
C MET A 1 -10.27 14.88 -46.28
N LEU A 2 -9.74 14.54 -45.10
CA LEU A 2 -9.47 13.15 -44.75
C LEU A 2 -10.76 12.50 -44.20
N SER A 3 -11.05 11.27 -44.65
CA SER A 3 -12.21 10.48 -44.24
C SER A 3 -12.17 10.15 -42.74
N PHE A 4 -13.33 10.18 -42.08
CA PHE A 4 -13.56 9.91 -40.65
C PHE A 4 -12.92 8.59 -40.16
N ARG A 5 -12.73 7.62 -41.06
CA ARG A 5 -12.08 6.33 -40.75
C ARG A 5 -10.57 6.45 -40.49
N ASN A 6 -9.89 7.48 -41.02
CA ASN A 6 -8.48 7.73 -40.75
C ASN A 6 -8.25 8.51 -39.45
N LEU A 7 -9.24 9.27 -38.97
CA LEU A 7 -9.16 10.01 -37.70
C LEU A 7 -9.23 9.07 -36.48
N LEU A 8 -10.06 8.02 -36.57
CA LEU A 8 -10.19 6.99 -35.53
C LEU A 8 -8.95 6.08 -35.41
N ARG A 9 -8.09 6.02 -36.44
CA ARG A 9 -6.83 5.26 -36.41
C ARG A 9 -5.67 6.04 -35.78
N LEU A 10 -5.74 7.37 -35.77
CA LEU A 10 -4.77 8.27 -35.13
C LEU A 10 -5.06 8.50 -33.64
N LEU A 11 -6.31 8.32 -33.19
CA LEU A 11 -6.69 8.47 -31.77
C LEU A 11 -6.44 7.21 -30.92
N LYS A 12 -5.98 6.09 -31.50
CA LYS A 12 -5.58 4.89 -30.75
C LYS A 12 -4.13 4.88 -30.28
N ASN A 13 -3.32 5.87 -30.65
CA ASN A 13 -1.89 5.96 -30.31
C ASN A 13 -1.47 7.39 -29.92
N ALA A 14 -2.16 8.00 -28.97
CA ALA A 14 -1.74 9.31 -28.44
C ALA A 14 -1.98 9.38 -26.93
N ASN A 15 -1.14 8.65 -26.18
CA ASN A 15 -0.71 9.14 -24.89
C ASN A 15 0.51 10.02 -25.12
N GLU A 16 0.43 11.23 -24.57
CA GLU A 16 1.46 12.26 -24.43
C GLU A 16 1.35 13.52 -25.31
N THR A 17 1.56 14.62 -24.57
CA THR A 17 2.14 15.92 -24.92
C THR A 17 1.35 16.91 -25.80
N ARG A 18 0.66 17.82 -25.10
CA ARG A 18 0.84 19.29 -25.15
C ARG A 18 1.27 19.86 -26.52
N LEU A 19 0.33 20.44 -27.26
CA LEU A 19 0.64 21.57 -28.14
C LEU A 19 -0.50 22.58 -28.21
N LEU A 20 -0.16 23.76 -27.71
CA LEU A 20 -0.65 25.09 -27.99
C LEU A 20 -1.34 25.22 -29.36
N LEU A 21 -2.59 25.66 -29.38
CA LEU A 21 -3.12 26.43 -30.49
C LEU A 21 -3.61 27.78 -29.96
N TYR A 22 -2.67 28.71 -30.04
CA TYR A 22 -2.83 30.14 -29.93
C TYR A 22 -3.77 30.62 -31.03
N ASN A 23 -4.99 31.05 -30.67
CA ASN A 23 -5.87 31.72 -31.63
C ASN A 23 -5.32 33.12 -31.89
N LYS A 24 -4.83 33.31 -33.12
CA LYS A 24 -4.65 34.62 -33.76
C LYS A 24 -6.03 35.22 -33.98
N GLU A 25 -6.38 36.23 -33.20
CA GLU A 25 -7.29 37.29 -33.63
C GLU A 25 -7.08 38.54 -32.74
N SER A 26 -6.41 39.53 -33.33
CA SER A 26 -6.53 40.99 -33.12
C SER A 26 -6.70 41.54 -31.70
N LEU A 27 -5.63 42.16 -31.18
CA LEU A 27 -5.63 43.01 -29.99
C LEU A 27 -6.23 44.39 -30.29
N THR A 28 -7.18 44.85 -29.48
CA THR A 28 -7.42 46.29 -29.22
C THR A 28 -7.29 46.57 -27.72
N LEU A 29 -6.65 47.69 -27.39
CA LEU A 29 -5.94 47.93 -26.12
C LEU A 29 -6.79 48.42 -24.94
N ASN A 30 -8.13 48.23 -24.96
CA ASN A 30 -9.02 48.86 -23.97
C ASN A 30 -10.02 47.92 -23.25
N ASN A 31 -9.89 46.59 -23.36
CA ASN A 31 -10.73 45.66 -22.60
C ASN A 31 -9.91 44.51 -22.02
N LEU A 32 -9.04 44.82 -21.05
CA LEU A 32 -8.42 43.81 -20.20
C LEU A 32 -9.35 43.59 -18.98
N PRO A 33 -10.10 42.47 -18.88
CA PRO A 33 -10.75 42.14 -17.62
C PRO A 33 -9.68 41.85 -16.58
N SER A 34 -9.89 42.33 -15.35
CA SER A 34 -9.08 42.03 -14.19
C SER A 34 -8.92 40.51 -14.05
N ILE A 35 -7.71 40.00 -14.32
CA ILE A 35 -7.38 38.59 -14.11
C ILE A 35 -7.31 38.37 -12.60
N GLN A 36 -8.38 37.84 -12.01
CA GLN A 36 -8.28 37.15 -10.73
C GLN A 36 -7.52 35.85 -10.95
N TYR A 37 -6.27 35.79 -10.50
CA TYR A 37 -5.55 34.54 -10.33
C TYR A 37 -6.29 33.69 -9.29
N GLN A 38 -7.00 32.65 -9.75
CA GLN A 38 -7.44 31.59 -8.86
C GLN A 38 -6.28 30.59 -8.69
N PRO A 39 -6.02 30.11 -7.46
CA PRO A 39 -5.02 29.07 -7.24
C PRO A 39 -5.43 27.80 -8.01
N LEU A 40 -4.43 27.10 -8.55
CA LEU A 40 -4.60 25.82 -9.22
C LEU A 40 -5.46 24.90 -8.32
N PRO A 41 -6.52 24.26 -8.83
CA PRO A 41 -7.22 23.24 -8.06
C PRO A 41 -6.21 22.16 -7.69
N SER A 42 -6.04 21.92 -6.39
CA SER A 42 -5.44 20.67 -5.94
C SER A 42 -6.19 19.54 -6.63
N LEU A 43 -5.45 18.54 -7.12
CA LEU A 43 -6.00 17.34 -7.74
C LEU A 43 -6.75 16.52 -6.67
N LEU A 44 -7.89 17.03 -6.24
CA LEU A 44 -8.92 16.29 -5.53
C LEU A 44 -9.78 15.67 -6.63
N CYS A 45 -9.46 14.42 -6.92
CA CYS A 45 -10.34 13.36 -7.40
C CYS A 45 -11.76 13.84 -7.80
N ASN A 46 -12.05 13.81 -9.10
CA ASN A 46 -13.38 14.10 -9.64
C ASN A 46 -14.42 13.12 -9.05
N SER A 47 -15.14 13.62 -8.05
CA SER A 47 -16.34 13.01 -7.48
C SER A 47 -17.48 13.08 -8.49
N ARG A 48 -17.73 11.97 -9.19
CA ARG A 48 -19.07 11.63 -9.74
C ARG A 48 -19.22 10.23 -10.36
N TYR A 49 -18.17 9.39 -10.37
CA TYR A 49 -18.32 7.94 -10.54
C TYR A 49 -17.10 7.23 -9.93
N MET A 50 -17.01 7.19 -8.61
CA MET A 50 -16.00 6.40 -7.90
C MET A 50 -16.72 5.42 -6.99
N SER A 51 -16.58 4.15 -7.32
CA SER A 51 -16.86 3.03 -6.42
C SER A 51 -16.23 3.32 -5.04
N LYS A 52 -16.89 2.84 -4.00
CA LYS A 52 -16.68 3.10 -2.58
C LYS A 52 -15.33 2.56 -2.08
N THR A 53 -14.21 3.15 -2.49
CA THR A 53 -12.89 2.88 -1.89
C THR A 53 -12.89 3.46 -0.48
N LYS A 54 -12.84 2.58 0.52
CA LYS A 54 -12.86 2.97 1.93
C LYS A 54 -11.70 2.27 2.64
N PHE A 55 -10.49 2.78 2.44
CA PHE A 55 -9.39 2.42 3.31
C PHE A 55 -9.69 2.94 4.73
N MET A 56 -9.64 2.05 5.71
CA MET A 56 -9.77 2.38 7.13
C MET A 56 -8.60 1.81 7.89
N LEU A 57 -8.01 2.61 8.76
CA LEU A 57 -7.01 2.18 9.73
C LEU A 57 -7.51 2.54 11.13
N THR A 58 -7.60 1.54 12.00
CA THR A 58 -8.04 1.71 13.39
C THR A 58 -7.05 1.04 14.32
N GLU A 59 -6.81 1.61 15.50
CA GLU A 59 -6.00 0.98 16.54
C GLU A 59 -6.88 0.46 17.68
N VAL A 60 -6.52 -0.68 18.25
CA VAL A 60 -7.17 -1.28 19.43
C VAL A 60 -6.11 -1.86 20.37
N ASP A 61 -6.38 -1.87 21.66
CA ASP A 61 -5.53 -2.55 22.64
C ASP A 61 -5.92 -4.03 22.75
N GLY A 62 -4.94 -4.93 22.64
CA GLY A 62 -5.21 -6.38 22.73
C GLY A 62 -4.13 -7.28 22.13
N ASP A 63 -4.41 -8.58 22.16
CA ASP A 63 -3.56 -9.60 21.54
C ASP A 63 -3.90 -9.70 20.04
N LEU A 64 -2.91 -9.48 19.17
CA LEU A 64 -3.09 -9.61 17.72
C LEU A 64 -3.68 -10.98 17.33
N PHE A 65 -3.29 -12.04 18.03
CA PHE A 65 -3.73 -13.40 17.71
C PHE A 65 -5.16 -13.70 18.17
N SER A 66 -5.82 -12.77 18.88
CA SER A 66 -7.26 -12.82 19.13
C SER A 66 -8.08 -12.11 18.04
N ALA A 67 -7.45 -11.61 16.98
CA ALA A 67 -8.16 -11.05 15.84
C ALA A 67 -9.10 -12.10 15.21
N PRO A 68 -10.28 -11.71 14.70
CA PRO A 68 -11.22 -12.63 14.07
C PRO A 68 -10.56 -13.42 12.94
N GLU A 69 -10.96 -14.68 12.73
CA GLU A 69 -10.43 -15.51 11.63
C GLU A 69 -10.73 -14.94 10.23
N SER A 70 -11.69 -14.02 10.12
CA SER A 70 -11.95 -13.26 8.89
C SER A 70 -10.83 -12.26 8.54
N HIS A 71 -9.93 -11.95 9.47
CA HIS A 71 -8.80 -11.08 9.24
C HIS A 71 -7.57 -11.92 8.87
N SER A 72 -6.94 -11.57 7.76
CA SER A 72 -5.57 -11.99 7.50
C SER A 72 -4.62 -11.28 8.47
N LEU A 73 -3.47 -11.87 8.74
CA LEU A 73 -2.48 -11.30 9.65
C LEU A 73 -1.24 -10.86 8.89
N ALA A 74 -0.53 -9.83 9.36
CA ALA A 74 0.78 -9.49 8.84
C ALA A 74 1.78 -9.12 9.95
N HIS A 75 3.06 -9.43 9.73
CA HIS A 75 4.16 -8.90 10.53
C HIS A 75 5.45 -8.76 9.71
N CYS A 76 6.43 -8.04 10.25
CA CYS A 76 7.75 -7.90 9.64
C CYS A 76 8.68 -9.06 10.04
N VAL A 77 9.51 -9.49 9.09
CA VAL A 77 10.58 -10.48 9.27
C VAL A 77 11.82 -10.13 8.44
N ALA A 78 12.90 -10.86 8.71
CA ALA A 78 14.07 -10.95 7.84
C ALA A 78 13.91 -12.09 6.83
N ALA A 79 14.66 -12.02 5.72
CA ALA A 79 14.68 -13.05 4.68
C ALA A 79 15.25 -14.41 5.16
N ASP A 80 15.99 -14.41 6.28
CA ASP A 80 16.47 -15.62 6.95
C ASP A 80 15.38 -16.35 7.76
N PHE A 81 14.20 -15.75 7.95
CA PHE A 81 13.09 -16.26 8.77
C PHE A 81 13.50 -16.75 10.18
N GLY A 82 14.52 -16.13 10.78
CA GLY A 82 15.00 -16.49 12.12
C GLY A 82 13.90 -16.39 13.19
N MET A 83 13.14 -15.28 13.15
CA MET A 83 11.95 -15.03 13.99
C MET A 83 12.17 -15.29 15.49
N GLY A 84 13.34 -14.94 16.01
CA GLY A 84 13.77 -15.25 17.38
C GLY A 84 13.38 -14.23 18.45
N ALA A 85 12.73 -13.12 18.09
CA ALA A 85 12.37 -12.07 19.04
C ALA A 85 11.03 -11.40 18.72
N GLY A 86 10.46 -10.72 19.72
CA GLY A 86 9.21 -9.98 19.60
C GLY A 86 8.03 -10.86 19.19
N ILE A 87 7.07 -10.28 18.48
CA ILE A 87 5.85 -10.97 18.06
C ILE A 87 6.13 -12.10 17.05
N ALA A 88 7.25 -12.03 16.31
CA ALA A 88 7.63 -13.03 15.32
C ALA A 88 7.82 -14.43 15.93
N VAL A 89 8.24 -14.52 17.20
CA VAL A 89 8.33 -15.80 17.93
C VAL A 89 6.96 -16.47 18.01
N LYS A 90 5.92 -15.70 18.34
CA LYS A 90 4.55 -16.22 18.46
C LYS A 90 3.96 -16.59 17.10
N PHE A 91 4.27 -15.83 16.03
CA PHE A 91 3.95 -16.24 14.65
C PHE A 91 4.61 -17.59 14.29
N LYS A 92 5.89 -17.76 14.63
CA LYS A 92 6.62 -19.03 14.39
C LYS A 92 6.03 -20.19 15.18
N GLN A 93 5.64 -19.97 16.43
CA GLN A 93 5.01 -20.99 17.28
C GLN A 93 3.63 -21.43 16.78
N ILE A 94 2.83 -20.50 16.26
CA ILE A 94 1.45 -20.76 15.83
C ILE A 94 1.40 -21.31 14.39
N TYR A 95 2.11 -20.67 13.45
CA TYR A 95 1.99 -20.99 12.02
C TYR A 95 3.13 -21.83 11.47
N GLY A 96 4.30 -21.81 12.12
CA GLY A 96 5.46 -22.64 11.74
C GLY A 96 5.88 -22.47 10.28
N GLN A 97 6.14 -23.61 9.62
CA GLN A 97 6.37 -23.71 8.17
C GLN A 97 7.54 -22.85 7.64
N VAL A 98 8.63 -22.77 8.42
CA VAL A 98 9.82 -21.99 8.04
C VAL A 98 10.45 -22.49 6.75
N ASP A 99 10.47 -23.81 6.52
CA ASP A 99 11.03 -24.37 5.27
C ASP A 99 10.21 -23.95 4.04
N GLU A 100 8.87 -23.87 4.18
CA GLU A 100 8.00 -23.36 3.11
C GLU A 100 8.27 -21.88 2.83
N LEU A 101 8.35 -21.06 3.89
CA LEU A 101 8.70 -19.65 3.76
C LEU A 101 10.05 -19.44 3.07
N LEU A 102 11.07 -20.23 3.44
CA LEU A 102 12.40 -20.18 2.81
C LEU A 102 12.34 -20.60 1.33
N SER A 103 11.56 -21.64 1.01
CA SER A 103 11.41 -22.14 -0.36
C SER A 103 10.77 -21.13 -1.32
N GLN A 104 10.01 -20.15 -0.81
CA GLN A 104 9.46 -19.07 -1.61
C GLN A 104 10.55 -18.10 -2.11
N GLY A 105 11.76 -18.14 -1.54
CA GLY A 105 12.92 -17.36 -2.01
C GLY A 105 12.75 -15.85 -1.92
N VAL A 106 11.84 -15.37 -1.08
CA VAL A 106 11.47 -13.95 -1.00
C VAL A 106 12.62 -13.12 -0.42
N GLN A 107 12.97 -12.05 -1.12
CA GLN A 107 14.02 -11.12 -0.71
C GLN A 107 13.43 -9.88 -0.01
N SER A 108 14.30 -9.07 0.60
CA SER A 108 13.93 -7.79 1.20
C SER A 108 13.13 -6.91 0.21
N GLY A 109 12.01 -6.38 0.67
CA GLY A 109 11.05 -5.64 -0.14
C GLY A 109 9.92 -6.50 -0.73
N GLY A 110 9.97 -7.83 -0.54
CA GLY A 110 8.89 -8.74 -0.92
C GLY A 110 7.98 -9.13 0.24
N VAL A 111 7.05 -10.03 -0.04
CA VAL A 111 6.16 -10.65 0.96
C VAL A 111 6.17 -12.17 0.75
N ALA A 112 6.41 -12.92 1.82
CA ALA A 112 6.14 -14.35 1.84
C ALA A 112 4.75 -14.60 2.44
N VAL A 113 4.07 -15.63 1.97
CA VAL A 113 2.66 -15.86 2.31
C VAL A 113 2.45 -17.31 2.71
N LEU A 114 1.79 -17.53 3.84
CA LEU A 114 1.20 -18.83 4.18
C LEU A 114 -0.32 -18.71 4.13
N LYS A 115 -0.98 -19.81 3.73
CA LYS A 115 -2.43 -19.92 3.80
C LYS A 115 -2.81 -20.66 5.08
N ASP A 116 -3.60 -20.02 5.93
CA ASP A 116 -4.15 -20.59 7.16
C ASP A 116 -5.67 -20.65 7.02
N ASN A 117 -6.19 -21.82 6.62
CA ASN A 117 -7.61 -22.03 6.33
C ASN A 117 -8.17 -21.03 5.30
N ARG A 118 -8.99 -20.07 5.76
CA ARG A 118 -9.68 -19.06 4.95
C ARG A 118 -8.97 -17.69 4.94
N ARG A 119 -7.84 -17.56 5.64
CA ARG A 119 -7.06 -16.32 5.71
C ARG A 119 -5.62 -16.54 5.26
N PHE A 120 -4.91 -15.44 5.08
CA PHE A 120 -3.50 -15.43 4.76
C PHE A 120 -2.68 -14.87 5.92
N ILE A 121 -1.46 -15.38 6.06
CA ILE A 121 -0.45 -14.88 6.98
C ILE A 121 0.67 -14.29 6.15
N TYR A 122 0.83 -12.97 6.24
CA TYR A 122 1.78 -12.18 5.47
C TYR A 122 3.06 -11.92 6.27
N TYR A 123 4.18 -12.35 5.71
CA TYR A 123 5.52 -12.16 6.24
C TYR A 123 6.20 -11.08 5.40
N LEU A 124 6.09 -9.82 5.83
CA LEU A 124 6.71 -8.68 5.17
C LEU A 124 8.22 -8.78 5.35
N VAL A 125 8.94 -9.12 4.28
CA VAL A 125 10.39 -9.29 4.32
C VAL A 125 11.03 -7.91 4.21
N THR A 126 11.34 -7.28 5.33
CA THR A 126 11.79 -5.87 5.35
C THR A 126 13.29 -5.71 5.50
N LYS A 127 14.00 -6.81 5.75
CA LYS A 127 15.45 -6.84 5.96
C LYS A 127 16.06 -8.17 5.54
N LYS A 128 17.37 -8.18 5.29
CA LYS A 128 18.08 -9.38 4.80
C LYS A 128 18.31 -10.36 5.93
N GLN A 129 18.93 -9.89 7.02
CA GLN A 129 19.25 -10.70 8.18
C GLN A 129 18.48 -10.25 9.43
N SER A 130 18.26 -11.16 10.37
CA SER A 130 17.48 -10.90 11.59
C SER A 130 18.05 -9.78 12.47
N TRP A 131 19.36 -9.53 12.43
CA TRP A 131 20.04 -8.45 13.16
C TRP A 131 20.08 -7.11 12.43
N ASP A 132 19.69 -7.07 11.14
CA ASP A 132 19.62 -5.82 10.39
C ASP A 132 18.43 -4.95 10.88
N LYS A 133 18.46 -3.68 10.49
CA LYS A 133 17.31 -2.76 10.60
C LYS A 133 16.62 -2.62 9.25
N PRO A 134 15.27 -2.64 9.21
CA PRO A 134 14.55 -2.31 7.99
C PRO A 134 14.67 -0.81 7.68
N THR A 135 14.29 -0.46 6.46
CA THR A 135 14.16 0.93 6.00
C THR A 135 12.70 1.21 5.64
N TYR A 136 12.33 2.48 5.52
CA TYR A 136 10.99 2.84 5.03
C TYR A 136 10.75 2.37 3.59
N ASP A 137 11.79 2.32 2.75
CA ASP A 137 11.65 1.86 1.37
C ASP A 137 11.45 0.34 1.30
N THR A 138 12.20 -0.46 2.08
CA THR A 138 11.97 -1.90 2.15
C THR A 138 10.62 -2.25 2.76
N LEU A 139 10.18 -1.49 3.77
CA LEU A 139 8.81 -1.59 4.29
C LEU A 139 7.77 -1.28 3.22
N ARG A 140 7.86 -0.12 2.55
CA ARG A 140 6.92 0.28 1.50
C ARG A 140 6.83 -0.77 0.39
N SER A 141 7.98 -1.23 -0.12
CA SER A 141 8.03 -2.28 -1.14
C SER A 141 7.32 -3.56 -0.68
N SER A 142 7.55 -4.00 0.56
CA SER A 142 6.89 -5.20 1.09
C SER A 142 5.37 -5.02 1.26
N LEU A 143 4.92 -3.82 1.64
CA LEU A 143 3.50 -3.48 1.74
C LEU A 143 2.83 -3.45 0.35
N GLU A 144 3.51 -2.92 -0.67
CA GLU A 144 3.03 -2.93 -2.06
C GLU A 144 2.90 -4.37 -2.57
N ALA A 145 3.89 -5.24 -2.33
CA ALA A 145 3.83 -6.65 -2.67
C ALA A 145 2.65 -7.35 -1.96
N MET A 146 2.44 -7.07 -0.67
CA MET A 146 1.30 -7.57 0.09
C MET A 146 -0.02 -7.08 -0.50
N ARG A 147 -0.13 -5.81 -0.86
CA ARG A 147 -1.33 -5.23 -1.49
C ARG A 147 -1.71 -5.98 -2.76
N GLU A 148 -0.76 -6.25 -3.65
CA GLU A 148 -1.06 -6.97 -4.91
C GLU A 148 -1.56 -8.40 -4.64
N HIS A 149 -0.97 -9.09 -3.66
CA HIS A 149 -1.48 -10.40 -3.25
C HIS A 149 -2.89 -10.29 -2.65
N MET A 150 -3.13 -9.34 -1.77
CA MET A 150 -4.44 -9.11 -1.14
C MET A 150 -5.53 -8.87 -2.18
N LYS A 151 -5.27 -8.03 -3.19
CA LYS A 151 -6.20 -7.75 -4.28
C LYS A 151 -6.54 -8.99 -5.09
N SER A 152 -5.50 -9.76 -5.46
CA SER A 152 -5.67 -10.99 -6.23
C SER A 152 -6.47 -12.06 -5.48
N ASN A 153 -6.53 -11.97 -4.16
CA ASN A 153 -7.18 -12.95 -3.29
C ASN A 153 -8.40 -12.39 -2.52
N ASN A 154 -8.88 -11.19 -2.87
CA ASN A 154 -10.02 -10.53 -2.23
C ASN A 154 -9.90 -10.41 -0.70
N VAL A 155 -8.72 -10.05 -0.21
CA VAL A 155 -8.48 -9.81 1.22
C VAL A 155 -8.80 -8.36 1.57
N GLU A 156 -9.88 -8.16 2.31
CA GLU A 156 -10.40 -6.83 2.68
C GLU A 156 -10.24 -6.51 4.17
N ASN A 157 -9.81 -7.47 4.99
CA ASN A 157 -9.61 -7.30 6.44
C ASN A 157 -8.22 -7.80 6.84
N LEU A 158 -7.44 -6.92 7.46
CA LEU A 158 -6.07 -7.18 7.87
C LEU A 158 -5.87 -6.78 9.33
N ALA A 159 -5.30 -7.65 10.14
CA ALA A 159 -4.86 -7.35 11.49
C ALA A 159 -3.33 -7.35 11.55
N ILE A 160 -2.75 -6.28 12.11
CA ILE A 160 -1.31 -6.09 12.19
C ILE A 160 -0.90 -5.63 13.59
N PRO A 161 0.34 -5.91 14.05
CA PRO A 161 0.91 -5.16 15.16
C PRO A 161 1.39 -3.78 14.67
N ARG A 162 2.06 -3.01 15.52
CA ARG A 162 2.88 -1.86 15.07
C ARG A 162 4.10 -2.33 14.28
N ILE A 163 3.88 -2.69 13.01
CA ILE A 163 4.89 -3.30 12.13
C ILE A 163 6.12 -2.40 11.94
N GLY A 164 7.30 -3.02 11.86
CA GLY A 164 8.58 -2.31 11.71
C GLY A 164 9.01 -1.45 12.91
N CYS A 165 8.20 -1.41 13.98
CA CYS A 165 8.49 -0.63 15.18
C CYS A 165 9.15 -1.49 16.28
N GLY A 166 9.48 -0.87 17.42
CA GLY A 166 10.08 -1.56 18.57
C GLY A 166 11.51 -1.97 18.28
N ILE A 167 11.79 -3.28 18.23
CA ILE A 167 13.14 -3.81 17.96
C ILE A 167 13.65 -3.35 16.59
N ASP A 168 12.77 -3.17 15.61
CA ASP A 168 13.14 -2.75 14.26
C ASP A 168 13.36 -1.23 14.12
N GLY A 169 12.93 -0.43 15.11
CA GLY A 169 13.32 0.97 15.25
C GLY A 169 12.67 1.98 14.30
N LEU A 170 11.72 1.60 13.45
CA LEU A 170 10.94 2.57 12.68
C LEU A 170 9.95 3.30 13.60
N GLU A 171 9.70 4.57 13.28
CA GLU A 171 8.71 5.40 13.97
C GLU A 171 7.30 5.12 13.47
N TRP A 172 6.38 4.82 14.39
CA TRP A 172 5.01 4.43 14.07
C TRP A 172 4.24 5.46 13.23
N ASN A 173 4.39 6.76 13.51
CA ASN A 173 3.75 7.83 12.73
C ASN A 173 4.16 7.81 11.25
N LYS A 174 5.43 7.48 10.96
CA LYS A 174 5.93 7.36 9.59
C LYS A 174 5.43 6.06 8.94
N VAL A 175 5.34 4.97 9.70
CA VAL A 175 4.74 3.71 9.23
C VAL A 175 3.27 3.88 8.87
N ILE A 176 2.48 4.60 9.67
CA ILE A 176 1.11 4.97 9.34
C ILE A 176 1.06 5.72 8.00
N ALA A 177 1.95 6.70 7.80
CA ALA A 177 2.01 7.43 6.54
C ALA A 177 2.29 6.51 5.34
N GLU A 178 3.15 5.49 5.50
CA GLU A 178 3.39 4.48 4.47
C GLU A 178 2.17 3.58 4.22
N LEU A 179 1.48 3.13 5.26
CA LEU A 179 0.23 2.37 5.12
C LEU A 179 -0.82 3.17 4.33
N HIS A 180 -0.99 4.47 4.66
CA HIS A 180 -1.90 5.33 3.90
C HIS A 180 -1.47 5.50 2.44
N LYS A 181 -0.18 5.71 2.16
CA LYS A 181 0.30 5.84 0.77
C LYS A 181 0.02 4.58 -0.06
N VAL A 182 0.23 3.40 0.52
CA VAL A 182 0.08 2.13 -0.20
C VAL A 182 -1.39 1.75 -0.41
N PHE A 183 -2.24 1.96 0.59
CA PHE A 183 -3.60 1.40 0.62
C PHE A 183 -4.74 2.41 0.44
N CYS A 184 -4.48 3.72 0.29
CA CYS A 184 -5.54 4.74 0.24
C CYS A 184 -6.64 4.51 -0.81
N ASN A 185 -6.32 3.82 -1.91
CA ASN A 185 -7.25 3.54 -3.00
C ASN A 185 -7.89 2.14 -2.92
N GLU A 186 -7.65 1.40 -1.84
CA GLU A 186 -8.13 0.02 -1.68
C GLU A 186 -9.38 -0.06 -0.79
N HIS A 187 -10.22 -1.08 -1.01
CA HIS A 187 -11.32 -1.42 -0.10
C HIS A 187 -10.79 -2.34 0.99
N LEU A 188 -10.18 -1.75 2.03
CA LEU A 188 -9.44 -2.48 3.06
C LEU A 188 -9.64 -1.87 4.44
N HIS A 189 -9.91 -2.70 5.42
CA HIS A 189 -9.83 -2.35 6.84
C HIS A 189 -8.57 -2.97 7.47
N ILE A 190 -7.68 -2.11 7.98
CA ILE A 190 -6.54 -2.49 8.80
C ILE A 190 -6.85 -2.21 10.28
N VAL A 191 -6.75 -3.24 11.11
CA VAL A 191 -6.82 -3.14 12.57
C VAL A 191 -5.42 -3.33 13.14
N VAL A 192 -4.92 -2.30 13.81
CA VAL A 192 -3.63 -2.34 14.48
C VAL A 192 -3.86 -2.74 15.93
N TYR A 193 -3.22 -3.83 16.35
CA TYR A 193 -3.25 -4.32 17.72
C TYR A 193 -2.05 -3.79 18.50
N ASN A 194 -2.34 -2.95 19.48
CA ASN A 194 -1.38 -2.45 20.45
C ASN A 194 -1.27 -3.46 21.59
N PHE A 195 -0.11 -4.11 21.69
CA PHE A 195 0.13 -5.10 22.73
C PHE A 195 0.13 -4.41 24.10
N VAL A 196 -0.75 -4.86 24.99
CA VAL A 196 -0.76 -4.51 26.41
C VAL A 196 -0.19 -5.69 27.18
N PRO A 197 1.02 -5.56 27.80
CA PRO A 197 1.54 -6.59 28.69
C PRO A 197 0.54 -6.82 29.84
N LYS A 198 0.23 -8.09 30.12
CA LYS A 198 -0.49 -8.47 31.34
C LYS A 198 0.47 -8.60 32.51
#